data_AF-A0A960V021-F1
#
_entry.id   AF-A0A960V021-F1
#
_cell.length_a   1.000
_cell.length_b   1.000
_cell.length_c   1.000
_cell.angle_alpha   90.00
_cell.angle_beta   90.00
_cell.angle_gamma   90.00
#
_symmetry.space_group_name_H-M   'P 1'
#
loop_
_entity.id
_entity.type
_entity.pdbx_description
1 polymer ?
#
loop_
_entity_poly.entity_id
_entity_poly.type
_entity_poly.pdbx_seq_one_letter_code
_entity_poly.pdbx_strand_id
1 'polypeptide(L)'
;MEEKRHSQRLRHAGFAAFQVELSIKQDSFSGVPGDFSESGMSLLIAGSEPLQLAIGDMAHITVQSAYLARPFQTPVRMVREESYELEGKPCRLVGLAFPEGTEVPDAIIAIDIMSQN
;
A
#
# COMPACT_ATOMS: atom_id res chain seq x y z
N MET A 1 2.05 -12.19 25.79
CA MET A 1 1.72 -10.76 25.94
C MET A 1 1.44 -10.27 24.53
N GLU A 2 0.19 -10.40 24.08
CA GLU A 2 -0.20 -10.00 22.72
C GLU A 2 -0.40 -8.47 22.73
N GLU A 3 0.57 -7.74 22.18
CA GLU A 3 0.33 -6.36 21.76
C GLU A 3 -0.71 -6.40 20.64
N LYS A 4 -1.97 -6.22 21.02
CA LYS A 4 -3.00 -5.74 20.12
C LYS A 4 -2.50 -4.40 19.57
N ARG A 5 -1.91 -4.43 18.38
CA ARG A 5 -1.63 -3.23 17.59
C ARG A 5 -2.95 -2.50 17.44
N HIS A 6 -3.14 -1.48 18.28
CA HIS A 6 -4.25 -0.56 18.20
C HIS A 6 -4.23 0.00 16.78
N SER A 7 -5.21 -0.42 16.00
CA SER A 7 -5.51 0.08 14.67
C SER A 7 -5.92 1.56 14.77
N GLN A 8 -4.95 2.45 14.96
CA GLN A 8 -5.04 3.87 14.57
C GLN A 8 -4.93 3.97 13.05
N ARG A 9 -5.80 3.24 12.34
CA ARG A 9 -5.86 3.25 10.89
C ARG A 9 -6.55 4.52 10.42
N LEU A 10 -6.00 5.05 9.32
CA LEU A 10 -6.41 6.21 8.52
C LEU A 10 -5.73 7.53 8.90
N ARG A 11 -4.38 7.60 8.79
CA ARG A 11 -3.74 8.87 8.42
C ARG A 11 -3.68 9.00 6.89
N HIS A 12 -4.85 9.16 6.28
CA HIS A 12 -5.02 9.50 4.85
C HIS A 12 -4.19 10.74 4.43
N ALA A 13 -3.83 11.61 5.38
CA ALA A 13 -3.16 12.87 5.09
C ALA A 13 -1.67 12.73 4.72
N GLY A 14 -0.96 11.71 5.23
CA GLY A 14 0.48 11.57 4.98
C GLY A 14 0.80 11.16 3.55
N PHE A 15 0.09 10.15 3.04
CA PHE A 15 0.37 9.55 1.74
C PHE A 15 -0.54 10.04 0.60
N ALA A 16 -1.35 11.09 0.81
CA ALA A 16 -2.25 11.63 -0.22
C ALA A 16 -1.53 12.07 -1.51
N ALA A 17 -0.24 12.41 -1.40
CA ALA A 17 0.61 12.78 -2.54
C ALA A 17 1.17 11.57 -3.32
N PHE A 18 0.93 10.34 -2.85
CA PHE A 18 1.34 9.12 -3.52
C PHE A 18 0.14 8.43 -4.16
N GLN A 19 0.34 8.04 -5.41
CA GLN A 19 -0.55 7.14 -6.13
C GLN A 19 0.17 5.81 -6.31
N VAL A 20 -0.53 4.72 -6.08
CA VAL A 20 0.01 3.37 -6.27
C VAL A 20 -0.88 2.62 -7.23
N GLU A 21 -0.27 2.09 -8.28
CA GLU A 21 -0.90 1.10 -9.15
C GLU A 21 -0.41 -0.28 -8.74
N LEU A 22 -1.35 -1.18 -8.44
CA LEU A 22 -1.12 -2.60 -8.23
C LEU A 22 -1.46 -3.34 -9.53
N SER A 23 -0.46 -3.91 -10.18
CA SER A 23 -0.61 -4.68 -11.42
C SER A 23 -0.61 -6.18 -11.12
N ILE A 24 -1.68 -6.86 -11.49
CA ILE A 24 -1.91 -8.29 -11.28
C ILE A 24 -2.23 -8.92 -12.62
N LYS A 25 -1.27 -9.65 -13.21
CA LYS A 25 -1.37 -10.21 -14.57
C LYS A 25 -1.73 -9.14 -15.61
N GLN A 26 -2.98 -9.07 -16.05
CA GLN A 26 -3.49 -8.13 -17.05
C GLN A 26 -4.36 -7.02 -16.43
N ASP A 27 -4.67 -7.12 -15.15
CA ASP A 27 -5.50 -6.16 -14.42
C ASP A 27 -4.61 -5.15 -13.68
N SER A 28 -5.09 -3.92 -13.56
CA SER A 28 -4.45 -2.88 -12.75
C SER A 28 -5.46 -2.22 -11.82
N PHE A 29 -5.02 -1.96 -10.60
CA PHE A 29 -5.85 -1.37 -9.56
C PHE A 29 -5.14 -0.15 -8.97
N SER A 30 -5.79 1.01 -9.01
CA SER A 30 -5.26 2.22 -8.41
C SER A 30 -5.67 2.33 -6.95
N GLY A 31 -4.74 2.72 -6.10
CA GLY A 31 -4.97 2.94 -4.69
C GLY A 31 -4.04 3.99 -4.09
N VAL A 32 -4.24 4.24 -2.81
CA VAL A 32 -3.41 5.13 -1.99
C VAL A 32 -2.74 4.33 -0.88
N PRO A 33 -1.47 4.62 -0.54
CA PRO A 33 -0.84 3.94 0.59
C PRO A 33 -1.59 4.24 1.89
N GLY A 34 -1.85 3.19 2.68
CA GLY A 34 -2.34 3.29 4.06
C GLY A 34 -1.21 3.38 5.08
N ASP A 35 -0.08 2.74 4.79
CA ASP A 35 1.20 2.81 5.50
C ASP A 35 2.35 2.43 4.55
N PHE A 36 3.59 2.67 4.98
CA PHE A 36 4.79 2.27 4.25
C PHE A 36 5.93 1.95 5.22
N SER A 37 6.75 0.96 4.89
CA SER A 37 7.96 0.59 5.62
C SER A 37 9.01 0.04 4.66
N GLU A 38 10.24 -0.21 5.13
CA GLU A 38 11.27 -0.89 4.34
C GLU A 38 10.89 -2.33 3.96
N SER A 39 9.97 -2.95 4.71
CA SER A 39 9.57 -4.36 4.54
C SER A 39 8.31 -4.56 3.69
N GLY A 40 7.59 -3.48 3.39
CA GLY A 40 6.29 -3.56 2.76
C GLY A 40 5.41 -2.35 3.04
N MET A 41 4.17 -2.43 2.59
CA MET A 41 3.18 -1.37 2.70
C MET A 41 1.76 -1.93 2.81
N SER A 42 0.83 -1.11 3.28
CA SER A 42 -0.60 -1.32 3.04
C SER A 42 -1.11 -0.38 1.95
N LEU A 43 -1.98 -0.91 1.09
CA LEU A 43 -2.57 -0.21 -0.03
C LEU A 43 -4.10 -0.20 0.13
N LEU A 44 -4.68 0.99 0.10
CA LEU A 44 -6.12 1.19 0.10
C LEU A 44 -6.63 1.32 -1.34
N ILE A 45 -7.48 0.40 -1.76
CA ILE A 45 -8.10 0.36 -3.08
C ILE A 45 -9.60 0.58 -2.94
N ALA A 46 -10.15 1.54 -3.69
CA ALA A 46 -11.59 1.77 -3.72
C ALA A 46 -12.31 0.70 -4.56
N GLY A 47 -13.55 0.37 -4.18
CA GLY A 47 -14.39 -0.59 -4.90
C GLY A 47 -14.33 -2.02 -4.36
N SER A 48 -15.28 -2.82 -4.84
CA SER A 48 -15.52 -4.20 -4.44
C SER A 48 -15.09 -5.24 -5.48
N GLU A 49 -14.53 -4.83 -6.62
CA GLU A 49 -14.17 -5.71 -7.74
C GLU A 49 -13.02 -6.66 -7.37
N PRO A 50 -13.18 -7.99 -7.38
CA PRO A 50 -12.16 -8.91 -6.85
C PRO A 50 -10.76 -8.69 -7.46
N LEU A 51 -9.72 -8.62 -6.62
CA LEU A 51 -8.33 -8.43 -7.10
C LEU A 51 -7.78 -9.65 -7.86
N GLN A 52 -8.44 -10.80 -7.76
CA GLN A 52 -7.94 -12.08 -8.28
C GLN A 52 -6.49 -12.39 -7.82
N LEU A 53 -6.17 -12.02 -6.58
CA LEU A 53 -4.85 -12.15 -5.97
C LEU A 53 -5.01 -12.77 -4.58
N ALA A 54 -4.45 -13.97 -4.37
CA ALA A 54 -4.52 -14.66 -3.09
C ALA A 54 -3.32 -14.31 -2.19
N ILE A 55 -3.46 -14.51 -0.88
CA ILE A 55 -2.34 -14.40 0.06
C ILE A 55 -1.23 -15.37 -0.37
N GLY A 56 -0.01 -14.85 -0.48
CA GLY A 56 1.18 -15.56 -0.96
C GLY A 56 1.50 -15.30 -2.43
N ASP A 57 0.53 -14.84 -3.23
CA ASP A 57 0.75 -14.54 -4.65
C ASP A 57 1.64 -13.31 -4.84
N MET A 58 2.31 -13.28 -6.00
CA MET A 58 3.16 -12.16 -6.41
C MET A 58 2.37 -11.21 -7.33
N ALA A 59 2.59 -9.92 -7.13
CA ALA A 59 2.12 -8.83 -7.98
C ALA A 59 3.25 -7.81 -8.20
N HIS A 60 2.98 -6.74 -8.95
CA HIS A 60 3.89 -5.60 -9.05
C HIS A 60 3.18 -4.34 -8.59
N ILE A 61 3.93 -3.44 -7.96
CA ILE A 61 3.45 -2.08 -7.71
C ILE A 61 4.24 -1.07 -8.51
N THR A 62 3.57 0.02 -8.86
CA THR A 62 4.19 1.27 -9.29
C THR A 62 3.73 2.38 -8.36
N VAL A 63 4.65 2.96 -7.62
CA VAL A 63 4.41 4.11 -6.73
C VAL A 63 4.87 5.38 -7.44
N GLN A 64 3.99 6.37 -7.49
CA GLN A 64 4.20 7.66 -8.17
C GLN A 64 3.93 8.80 -7.21
N SER A 65 4.78 9.83 -7.25
CA SER A 65 4.59 11.09 -6.54
C SER A 65 5.51 12.17 -7.11
N ALA A 66 5.16 13.44 -6.92
CA ALA A 66 6.03 14.56 -7.22
C ALA A 66 7.31 14.58 -6.36
N TYR A 67 7.32 13.87 -5.22
CA TYR A 67 8.49 13.72 -4.36
C TYR A 67 9.49 12.67 -4.85
N LEU A 68 9.13 11.87 -5.86
CA LEU A 68 9.99 10.86 -6.44
C LEU A 68 10.62 11.38 -7.73
N ALA A 69 11.95 11.25 -7.86
CA ALA A 69 12.65 11.57 -9.09
C ALA A 69 12.23 10.68 -10.27
N ARG A 70 11.77 9.46 -9.97
CA ARG A 70 11.20 8.49 -10.92
C ARG A 70 10.20 7.58 -10.19
N PRO A 71 9.22 6.97 -10.89
CA PRO A 71 8.34 5.99 -10.28
C PRO A 71 9.14 4.88 -9.58
N PHE A 72 8.71 4.51 -8.37
CA PHE A 72 9.26 3.37 -7.65
C PHE A 72 8.48 2.12 -8.04
N GLN A 73 9.18 1.13 -8.58
CA GLN A 73 8.58 -0.10 -9.09
C GLN A 73 9.24 -1.29 -8.43
N THR A 74 8.44 -2.18 -7.86
CA THR A 74 8.94 -3.40 -7.24
C THR A 74 7.89 -4.52 -7.34
N PRO A 75 8.31 -5.78 -7.50
CA PRO A 75 7.43 -6.89 -7.20
C PRO A 75 7.05 -6.86 -5.72
N VAL A 76 5.90 -7.42 -5.39
CA VAL A 76 5.36 -7.51 -4.04
C VAL A 76 4.69 -8.85 -3.82
N ARG A 77 4.65 -9.31 -2.57
CA ARG A 77 3.85 -10.48 -2.17
C ARG A 77 2.62 -10.04 -1.41
N MET A 78 1.46 -10.57 -1.78
CA MET A 78 0.22 -10.42 -1.03
C MET A 78 0.36 -11.09 0.33
N VAL A 79 0.18 -10.35 1.42
CA VAL A 79 0.23 -10.91 2.79
C VAL A 79 -1.07 -10.74 3.55
N ARG A 80 -1.97 -9.88 3.09
CA ARG A 80 -3.24 -9.59 3.75
C ARG A 80 -4.24 -8.99 2.77
N GLU A 81 -5.52 -9.34 2.92
CA GLU A 81 -6.65 -8.64 2.31
C GLU A 81 -7.73 -8.42 3.36
N GLU A 82 -8.26 -7.21 3.43
CA GLU A 82 -9.42 -6.89 4.27
C GLU A 82 -10.38 -5.98 3.52
N SER A 83 -11.64 -6.41 3.42
CA SER A 83 -12.72 -5.58 2.90
C SER A 83 -13.36 -4.77 4.02
N TYR A 84 -13.66 -3.50 3.76
CA TYR A 84 -14.36 -2.62 4.69
C TYR A 84 -15.12 -1.52 3.94
N GLU A 85 -15.91 -0.73 4.67
CA GLU A 85 -16.61 0.43 4.11
C GLU A 85 -15.99 1.73 4.65
N LEU A 86 -15.71 2.67 3.76
CA LEU A 86 -15.28 4.02 4.08
C LEU A 86 -16.34 5.00 3.56
N GLU A 87 -16.99 5.74 4.46
CA GLU A 87 -18.06 6.70 4.12
C GLU A 87 -19.20 6.06 3.30
N GLY A 88 -19.54 4.79 3.59
CA GLY A 88 -20.57 4.04 2.87
C GLY A 88 -20.14 3.56 1.47
N LYS A 89 -18.86 3.68 1.11
CA LYS A 89 -18.29 3.14 -0.12
C LYS A 89 -17.44 1.91 0.18
N PRO A 90 -17.56 0.83 -0.62
CA PRO A 90 -16.72 -0.35 -0.45
C PRO A 90 -15.26 -0.02 -0.74
N CYS A 91 -14.38 -0.50 0.12
CA CYS A 91 -12.93 -0.35 0.03
C CYS A 91 -12.23 -1.63 0.44
N ARG A 92 -10.97 -1.78 0.04
CA ARG A 92 -10.10 -2.86 0.45
C ARG A 92 -8.76 -2.36 0.92
N LEU A 93 -8.30 -2.92 2.03
CA LEU A 93 -6.94 -2.77 2.50
C LEU A 93 -6.14 -4.01 2.15
N VAL A 94 -5.08 -3.81 1.38
CA VAL A 94 -4.20 -4.86 0.91
C VAL A 94 -2.85 -4.70 1.60
N GLY A 95 -2.36 -5.76 2.25
CA GLY A 95 -1.00 -5.80 2.78
C GLY A 95 -0.06 -6.41 1.75
N LEU A 96 1.03 -5.70 1.45
CA LEU A 96 2.01 -6.05 0.43
C LEU A 96 3.40 -6.09 1.06
N ALA A 97 4.09 -7.23 0.97
CA ALA A 97 5.47 -7.38 1.43
C ALA A 97 6.44 -7.15 0.27
N PHE A 98 7.53 -6.44 0.54
CA PHE A 98 8.63 -6.29 -0.41
C PHE A 98 9.55 -7.50 -0.38
N PRO A 99 10.18 -7.84 -1.52
CA PRO A 99 11.31 -8.75 -1.54
C PRO A 99 12.42 -8.30 -0.58
N GLU A 100 13.18 -9.26 -0.07
CA GLU A 100 14.39 -8.96 0.69
C GLU A 100 15.38 -8.17 -0.19
N GLY A 101 15.94 -7.10 0.36
CA GLY A 101 16.87 -6.22 -0.34
C GLY A 101 16.23 -5.16 -1.23
N THR A 102 14.91 -4.99 -1.21
CA THR A 102 14.25 -3.87 -1.89
C THR A 102 14.68 -2.53 -1.28
N GLU A 103 15.30 -1.67 -2.09
CA GLU A 103 15.67 -0.31 -1.71
C GLU A 103 14.48 0.64 -1.90
N VAL A 104 13.80 0.96 -0.79
CA VAL A 104 12.71 1.94 -0.78
C VAL A 104 13.29 3.35 -0.86
N PRO A 105 12.82 4.22 -1.77
CA PRO A 105 13.32 5.59 -1.84
C PRO A 105 13.07 6.39 -0.55
N ASP A 106 14.09 7.13 -0.10
CA ASP A 106 14.04 7.95 1.12
C ASP A 106 12.84 8.91 1.16
N ALA A 107 12.42 9.45 0.00
CA ALA A 107 11.27 10.34 -0.08
C ALA A 107 9.95 9.68 0.36
N ILE A 108 9.83 8.36 0.25
CA ILE A 108 8.68 7.60 0.76
C ILE A 108 8.78 7.44 2.27
N ILE A 109 9.97 7.08 2.77
CA ILE A 109 10.23 6.89 4.21
C ILE A 109 10.10 8.19 5.00
N ALA A 110 10.58 9.31 4.44
CA ALA A 110 10.54 10.62 5.09
C ALA A 110 9.10 11.12 5.35
N ILE A 111 8.15 10.75 4.49
CA ILE A 111 6.75 11.15 4.63
C ILE A 111 6.03 10.35 5.72
N ASP A 112 6.41 9.09 5.95
CA ASP A 112 5.93 8.32 7.11
C ASP A 112 6.28 9.05 8.42
N ILE A 113 7.52 9.53 8.53
CA ILE A 113 8.04 10.24 9.72
C ILE A 113 7.33 11.59 9.92
N MET A 114 7.10 12.35 8.84
CA MET A 114 6.40 13.65 8.93
C MET A 114 4.93 13.52 9.31
N SER A 115 4.29 12.41 8.94
CA SER A 115 2.88 12.17 9.24
C SER A 115 2.61 11.77 10.69
N GLN A 116 3.65 11.48 11.49
CA GLN A 116 3.54 11.02 12.88
C GLN A 116 3.80 12.12 13.93
N ASN A 117 4.31 13.29 13.53
CA ASN A 117 4.40 14.50 14.37
C ASN A 117 3.14 15.37 14.26
#